data_AF-A0A3S0R945-F1
#
_entry.id   AF-A0A3S0R945-F1
#
_cell.length_a   1.000
_cell.length_b   1.000
_cell.length_c   1.000
_cell.angle_alpha   90.00
_cell.angle_beta   90.00
_cell.angle_gamma   90.00
#
_symmetry.space_group_name_H-M   'P 1'
#
loop_
_entity.id
_entity.type
_entity.pdbx_description
1 polymer ?
#
loop_
_entity_poly.entity_id
_entity_poly.type
_entity_poly.pdbx_seq_one_letter_code
_entity_poly.pdbx_strand_id
1 'polypeptide(L)'
;MRAKHFFANAASKALALAATVMMMSAAFTSCSKDSDDDNGGLPEPKAQTVTIDGAEKPILKAEYQDRADGNYQFRLYLSADGKEKVKIDLNKNLHMTGSPINLTKREEKHDGKYYWWVSYYKPNGNRLISAFSRPEELYNSGEKIDPVFTTGTLTMSGSPDGTINIVLKNGRVNGEDNKEHTLTINYSGSMTKVK
;
A
#
# COMPACT_ATOMS: atom_id res chain seq x y z
N MET A 1 -7.16 -28.73 59.34
CA MET A 1 -6.98 -27.26 59.28
C MET A 1 -5.79 -26.98 58.37
N ARG A 2 -6.01 -26.55 57.11
CA ARG A 2 -5.77 -25.18 56.58
C ARG A 2 -4.45 -24.60 57.10
N ALA A 3 -3.43 -24.34 56.28
CA ALA A 3 -3.30 -23.25 55.29
C ALA A 3 -1.79 -23.20 54.91
N LYS A 4 -1.25 -22.67 53.81
CA LYS A 4 -1.71 -21.87 52.66
C LYS A 4 -0.58 -21.99 51.61
N HIS A 5 -0.96 -22.05 50.34
CA HIS A 5 -0.08 -21.92 49.18
C HIS A 5 0.59 -20.54 49.15
N PHE A 6 1.88 -20.49 48.82
CA PHE A 6 2.53 -19.29 48.29
C PHE A 6 3.23 -19.66 47.00
N PHE A 7 2.56 -19.40 45.88
CA PHE A 7 3.18 -19.37 44.56
C PHE A 7 3.92 -18.04 44.41
N ALA A 8 5.22 -18.11 44.16
CA ALA A 8 6.07 -16.96 43.92
C ALA A 8 5.85 -16.40 42.50
N ASN A 9 5.24 -15.22 42.47
CA ASN A 9 5.38 -14.08 41.57
C ASN A 9 5.90 -14.32 40.13
N ALA A 10 5.00 -14.20 39.15
CA ALA A 10 5.35 -14.02 37.74
C ALA A 10 5.69 -12.54 37.48
N ALA A 11 6.96 -12.23 37.24
CA ALA A 11 7.38 -10.92 36.76
C ALA A 11 7.02 -10.78 35.27
N SER A 12 5.90 -10.12 34.97
CA SER A 12 5.58 -9.67 33.62
C SER A 12 6.50 -8.51 33.25
N LYS A 13 7.54 -8.79 32.46
CA LYS A 13 8.35 -7.73 31.83
C LYS A 13 7.52 -7.09 30.72
N ALA A 14 7.04 -5.87 30.98
CA ALA A 14 6.46 -5.00 29.98
C ALA A 14 7.51 -4.71 28.90
N LEU A 15 7.22 -5.10 27.65
CA LEU A 15 7.98 -4.68 26.49
C LEU A 15 7.46 -3.29 26.08
N ALA A 16 8.13 -2.23 26.51
CA ALA A 16 7.84 -0.88 26.04
C ALA A 16 8.42 -0.71 24.63
N LEU A 17 7.57 -0.81 23.61
CA LEU A 17 7.95 -0.46 22.24
C LEU A 17 7.88 1.06 22.10
N ALA A 18 9.01 1.74 22.27
CA ALA A 18 9.13 3.17 21.99
C ALA A 18 9.21 3.39 20.48
N ALA A 19 8.08 3.67 19.84
CA ALA A 19 8.02 4.20 18.48
C ALA A 19 7.93 5.73 18.55
N THR A 20 9.05 6.40 18.77
CA THR A 20 9.17 7.85 18.54
C THR A 20 9.33 8.08 17.05
N VAL A 21 8.23 8.25 16.33
CA VAL A 21 8.24 8.90 15.01
C VAL A 21 8.06 10.39 15.28
N MET A 22 9.15 11.16 15.22
CA MET A 22 9.06 12.62 15.22
C MET A 22 8.42 13.06 13.90
N MET A 23 7.10 13.26 13.91
CA MET A 23 6.39 13.93 12.83
C MET A 23 6.64 15.45 12.97
N MET A 24 7.78 15.91 12.46
CA MET A 24 7.96 17.31 12.11
C MET A 24 7.67 17.46 10.62
N SER A 25 6.43 17.81 10.29
CA SER A 25 6.08 18.30 8.95
C SER A 25 5.43 19.66 9.12
N ALA A 26 6.15 20.69 8.68
CA ALA A 26 5.74 22.07 8.67
C ALA A 26 4.39 22.28 7.98
N ALA A 27 3.60 23.22 8.50
CA ALA A 27 2.40 23.70 7.84
C ALA A 27 2.77 24.32 6.49
N PHE A 28 2.17 23.85 5.40
CA PHE A 28 2.25 24.52 4.11
C PHE A 28 1.35 25.77 4.15
N THR A 29 1.98 26.94 4.18
CA THR A 29 1.31 28.20 3.85
C THR A 29 1.05 28.20 2.35
N SER A 30 -0.20 27.99 1.96
CA SER A 30 -0.69 28.26 0.62
C SER A 30 -0.69 29.78 0.41
N CYS A 31 0.31 30.29 -0.31
CA CYS A 31 0.27 31.62 -0.92
C CYS A 31 0.40 31.45 -2.42
N SER A 32 -0.72 31.60 -3.13
CA SER A 32 -0.75 31.84 -4.57
C SER A 32 -0.06 33.16 -4.89
N LYS A 33 0.91 33.17 -5.83
CA LYS A 33 0.98 34.17 -6.91
C LYS A 33 2.04 33.80 -7.96
N ASP A 34 1.54 33.58 -9.17
CA ASP A 34 2.10 33.85 -10.52
C ASP A 34 3.61 33.91 -10.71
N SER A 35 4.15 32.98 -11.50
CA SER A 35 5.03 33.25 -12.67
C SER A 35 5.20 31.94 -13.45
N ASP A 36 4.99 32.01 -14.76
CA ASP A 36 5.08 30.91 -15.73
C ASP A 36 6.39 30.12 -15.65
N ASP A 37 6.28 28.84 -15.27
CA ASP A 37 7.09 27.68 -15.71
C ASP A 37 6.69 26.47 -14.86
N ASP A 38 5.40 26.11 -14.89
CA ASP A 38 4.84 24.95 -14.19
C ASP A 38 5.20 23.66 -14.94
N ASN A 39 6.48 23.28 -14.92
CA ASN A 39 6.80 21.86 -14.87
C ASN A 39 6.55 21.40 -13.41
N GLY A 40 5.28 21.46 -13.01
CA GLY A 40 4.80 21.19 -11.65
C GLY A 40 5.39 19.88 -11.15
N GLY A 41 6.44 20.00 -10.33
CA GLY A 41 7.20 18.86 -9.84
C GLY A 41 6.25 17.85 -9.22
N LEU A 42 6.21 16.65 -9.82
CA LEU A 42 5.38 15.57 -9.32
C LEU A 42 5.81 15.24 -7.89
N PRO A 43 4.87 15.05 -6.95
CA PRO A 43 5.21 14.88 -5.54
C PRO A 43 6.05 13.61 -5.34
N GLU A 44 7.28 13.78 -4.84
CA GLU A 44 8.13 12.65 -4.47
C GLU A 44 7.55 11.92 -3.23
N PRO A 45 7.55 10.58 -3.20
CA PRO A 45 7.00 9.81 -2.10
C PRO A 45 7.77 10.07 -0.79
N LYS A 46 7.10 10.55 0.27
CA LYS A 46 7.71 10.67 1.60
C LYS A 46 7.75 9.34 2.32
N ALA A 47 8.85 9.03 2.99
CA ALA A 47 9.04 7.75 3.68
C ALA A 47 7.91 7.42 4.66
N GLN A 48 7.45 6.16 4.66
CA GLN A 48 6.40 5.63 5.54
C GLN A 48 5.02 6.30 5.38
N THR A 49 4.68 6.75 4.17
CA THR A 49 3.40 7.40 3.88
C THR A 49 2.71 6.84 2.64
N VAL A 50 1.40 7.05 2.60
CA VAL A 50 0.58 6.99 1.40
C VAL A 50 0.02 8.39 1.18
N THR A 51 0.14 8.91 -0.03
CA THR A 51 -0.50 10.17 -0.43
C THR A 51 -1.60 9.86 -1.43
N ILE A 52 -2.83 10.28 -1.11
CA ILE A 52 -4.04 10.13 -1.95
C ILE A 52 -4.63 11.51 -2.19
N ASP A 53 -4.78 11.91 -3.46
CA ASP A 53 -5.30 13.23 -3.85
C ASP A 53 -4.61 14.40 -3.15
N GLY A 54 -3.28 14.32 -3.04
CA GLY A 54 -2.45 15.31 -2.34
C GLY A 54 -2.51 15.24 -0.82
N ALA A 55 -3.41 14.46 -0.23
CA ALA A 55 -3.50 14.25 1.22
C ALA A 55 -2.55 13.14 1.66
N GLU A 56 -1.53 13.52 2.44
CA GLU A 56 -0.56 12.60 3.04
C GLU A 56 -1.15 11.88 4.24
N LYS A 57 -0.90 10.57 4.32
CA LYS A 57 -1.39 9.68 5.37
C LYS A 57 -0.25 8.79 5.88
N PRO A 58 0.01 8.77 7.19
CA PRO A 58 1.03 7.88 7.74
C PRO A 58 0.58 6.42 7.65
N ILE A 59 1.53 5.53 7.38
CA ILE A 59 1.31 4.08 7.47
C ILE A 59 1.42 3.68 8.93
N LEU A 60 0.30 3.25 9.53
CA LEU A 60 0.22 2.88 10.94
C LEU A 60 0.59 1.43 11.19
N LYS A 61 0.31 0.56 10.22
CA LYS A 61 0.56 -0.88 10.29
C LYS A 61 0.73 -1.44 8.89
N ALA A 62 1.61 -2.43 8.75
CA ALA A 62 1.78 -3.17 7.51
C ALA A 62 1.68 -4.69 7.76
N GLU A 63 0.92 -5.36 6.90
CA GLU A 63 0.70 -6.80 6.95
C GLU A 63 0.88 -7.43 5.57
N TYR A 64 1.22 -8.71 5.55
CA TYR A 64 1.17 -9.52 4.34
C TYR A 64 0.53 -10.88 4.59
N GLN A 65 -0.11 -11.41 3.55
CA GLN A 65 -0.61 -12.77 3.50
C GLN A 65 0.09 -13.52 2.37
N ASP A 66 0.59 -14.70 2.69
CA ASP A 66 1.17 -15.64 1.73
C ASP A 66 0.05 -16.51 1.16
N ARG A 67 -0.16 -16.43 -0.16
CA ARG A 67 -1.22 -17.14 -0.88
C ARG A 67 -0.69 -18.36 -1.63
N ALA A 68 0.50 -18.84 -1.27
CA ALA A 68 1.24 -19.90 -1.95
C ALA A 68 1.66 -19.52 -3.40
N ASP A 69 2.53 -20.34 -3.98
CA ASP A 69 3.04 -20.18 -5.36
C ASP A 69 3.67 -18.81 -5.66
N GLY A 70 4.19 -18.16 -4.61
CA GLY A 70 4.76 -16.82 -4.68
C GLY A 70 3.73 -15.70 -4.81
N ASN A 71 2.45 -15.98 -4.64
CA ASN A 71 1.39 -14.97 -4.63
C ASN A 71 1.27 -14.35 -3.23
N TYR A 72 1.20 -13.03 -3.17
CA TYR A 72 1.11 -12.27 -1.93
C TYR A 72 0.01 -11.23 -1.98
N GLN A 73 -0.54 -10.93 -0.80
CA GLN A 73 -1.38 -9.76 -0.58
C GLN A 73 -0.77 -8.92 0.53
N PHE A 74 -0.48 -7.66 0.25
CA PHE A 74 0.03 -6.68 1.19
C PHE A 74 -1.07 -5.71 1.59
N ARG A 75 -1.05 -5.27 2.84
CA ARG A 75 -1.98 -4.27 3.38
C ARG A 75 -1.19 -3.22 4.14
N LEU A 76 -1.34 -1.96 3.72
CA LEU A 76 -0.81 -0.79 4.42
C LEU A 76 -2.00 -0.05 5.05
N TYR A 77 -2.13 -0.11 6.37
CA TYR A 77 -3.24 0.49 7.11
C TYR A 77 -2.93 1.94 7.44
N LEU A 78 -3.91 2.80 7.16
CA LEU A 78 -3.84 4.26 7.32
C LEU A 78 -4.75 4.76 8.45
N SER A 79 -5.60 3.88 8.98
CA SER A 79 -6.46 4.15 10.13
C SER A 79 -6.30 3.07 11.21
N ALA A 80 -6.48 3.45 12.47
CA ALA A 80 -6.36 2.54 13.62
C ALA A 80 -7.41 1.42 13.61
N ASP A 81 -8.59 1.67 13.05
CA ASP A 81 -9.65 0.67 12.89
C ASP A 81 -9.44 -0.26 11.68
N GLY A 82 -8.37 -0.05 10.91
CA GLY A 82 -7.98 -0.87 9.77
C GLY A 82 -8.90 -0.76 8.54
N LYS A 83 -9.86 0.17 8.54
CA LYS A 83 -10.76 0.38 7.39
C LYS A 83 -10.04 1.06 6.24
N GLU A 84 -9.40 2.19 6.53
CA GLU A 84 -8.61 2.93 5.56
C GLU A 84 -7.29 2.21 5.31
N LYS A 85 -7.05 1.80 4.06
CA LYS A 85 -5.85 1.04 3.70
C LYS A 85 -5.58 1.05 2.21
N VAL A 86 -4.34 0.78 1.86
CA VAL A 86 -3.96 0.30 0.53
C VAL A 86 -3.81 -1.21 0.57
N LYS A 87 -4.29 -1.91 -0.46
CA LYS A 87 -4.06 -3.33 -0.71
C LYS A 87 -3.29 -3.50 -2.00
N ILE A 88 -2.25 -4.34 -1.99
CA ILE A 88 -1.46 -4.70 -3.16
C ILE A 88 -1.43 -6.22 -3.28
N ASP A 89 -1.94 -6.76 -4.36
CA ASP A 89 -1.83 -8.17 -4.71
C ASP A 89 -0.84 -8.33 -5.84
N LEU A 90 0.04 -9.34 -5.79
CA LEU A 90 1.01 -9.62 -6.86
C LEU A 90 1.67 -10.99 -6.68
N ASN A 91 2.38 -11.45 -7.70
CA ASN A 91 3.34 -12.55 -7.60
C ASN A 91 4.78 -12.05 -7.40
N LYS A 92 5.50 -12.57 -6.39
CA LYS A 92 6.87 -12.14 -6.05
C LYS A 92 7.86 -12.31 -7.19
N ASN A 93 7.76 -13.39 -7.97
CA ASN A 93 8.74 -13.71 -9.00
C ASN A 93 8.58 -12.81 -10.23
N LEU A 94 7.39 -12.25 -10.42
CA LEU A 94 7.09 -11.33 -11.53
C LEU A 94 7.28 -9.87 -11.11
N HIS A 95 6.90 -9.52 -9.88
CA HIS A 95 6.70 -8.13 -9.49
C HIS A 95 7.64 -7.61 -8.40
N MET A 96 8.31 -8.48 -7.65
CA MET A 96 9.23 -8.08 -6.57
C MET A 96 10.69 -8.19 -7.01
N THR A 97 10.99 -7.66 -8.19
CA THR A 97 12.33 -7.76 -8.82
C THR A 97 13.24 -6.57 -8.46
N GLY A 98 12.72 -5.57 -7.76
CA GLY A 98 13.39 -4.28 -7.53
C GLY A 98 13.43 -3.37 -8.74
N SER A 99 12.90 -3.80 -9.89
CA SER A 99 12.74 -2.96 -11.07
C SER A 99 11.34 -2.32 -11.08
N PRO A 100 11.20 -1.09 -11.63
CA PRO A 100 9.89 -0.46 -11.77
C PRO A 100 8.99 -1.22 -12.75
N ILE A 101 7.77 -1.53 -12.33
CA ILE A 101 6.68 -2.02 -13.17
C ILE A 101 5.93 -0.81 -13.71
N ASN A 102 5.63 -0.82 -15.01
CA ASN A 102 4.78 0.20 -15.62
C ASN A 102 3.30 -0.12 -15.35
N LEU A 103 2.65 0.70 -14.52
CA LEU A 103 1.25 0.50 -14.12
C LEU A 103 0.23 0.89 -15.20
N THR A 104 0.68 1.44 -16.33
CA THR A 104 -0.16 1.84 -17.47
C THR A 104 -0.48 0.70 -18.43
N LYS A 105 0.09 -0.47 -18.17
CA LYS A 105 -0.05 -1.63 -19.04
C LYS A 105 -0.73 -2.77 -18.31
N ARG A 106 -1.63 -3.44 -19.04
CA ARG A 106 -2.06 -4.79 -18.68
C ARG A 106 -0.88 -5.74 -18.85
N GLU A 107 -0.87 -6.78 -18.05
CA GLU A 107 0.12 -7.84 -18.14
C GLU A 107 -0.23 -8.81 -19.27
N GLU A 108 0.77 -9.56 -19.71
CA GLU A 108 0.57 -10.71 -20.57
C GLU A 108 -0.04 -11.87 -19.77
N LYS A 109 -0.81 -12.72 -20.45
CA LYS A 109 -1.47 -13.85 -19.81
C LYS A 109 -0.45 -14.81 -19.19
N HIS A 110 -0.70 -15.19 -17.95
CA HIS A 110 0.05 -16.22 -17.25
C HIS A 110 -0.83 -17.02 -16.29
N ASP A 111 -0.46 -18.28 -16.05
CA ASP A 111 -1.22 -19.20 -15.23
C ASP A 111 -0.70 -19.29 -13.79
N GLY A 112 -1.60 -19.46 -12.83
CA GLY A 112 -1.29 -19.72 -11.41
C GLY A 112 -0.66 -18.55 -10.63
N LYS A 113 -0.37 -17.44 -11.28
CA LYS A 113 0.26 -16.25 -10.68
C LYS A 113 -0.71 -15.08 -10.64
N TYR A 114 -0.65 -14.30 -9.57
CA TYR A 114 -1.38 -13.05 -9.45
C TYR A 114 -0.81 -12.02 -10.41
N TYR A 115 -1.71 -11.45 -11.22
CA TYR A 115 -1.52 -10.13 -11.82
C TYR A 115 -1.45 -9.08 -10.71
N TRP A 116 -0.72 -7.98 -10.92
CA TRP A 116 -0.73 -6.91 -9.95
C TRP A 116 -2.12 -6.27 -9.80
N TRP A 117 -2.52 -6.03 -8.56
CA TRP A 117 -3.73 -5.30 -8.22
C TRP A 117 -3.42 -4.30 -7.13
N VAL A 118 -3.66 -3.02 -7.38
CA VAL A 118 -3.57 -1.96 -6.36
C VAL A 118 -4.96 -1.43 -6.06
N SER A 119 -5.33 -1.40 -4.79
CA SER A 119 -6.59 -0.85 -4.33
C SER A 119 -6.38 0.12 -3.16
N TYR A 120 -7.16 1.20 -3.12
CA TYR A 120 -7.26 2.07 -1.95
C TYR A 120 -8.69 2.07 -1.41
N TYR A 121 -8.81 1.93 -0.09
CA TYR A 121 -10.05 1.91 0.66
C TYR A 121 -10.15 3.17 1.52
N LYS A 122 -11.30 3.84 1.46
CA LYS A 122 -11.64 5.05 2.22
C LYS A 122 -11.77 4.77 3.73
N PRO A 123 -11.82 5.82 4.58
CA PRO A 123 -12.07 5.67 6.01
C PRO A 123 -13.34 4.89 6.38
N ASN A 124 -14.38 4.94 5.54
CA ASN A 124 -15.60 4.17 5.75
C ASN A 124 -15.49 2.69 5.33
N GLY A 125 -14.34 2.26 4.81
CA GLY A 125 -14.08 0.90 4.35
C GLY A 125 -14.49 0.63 2.89
N ASN A 126 -15.08 1.60 2.20
CA ASN A 126 -15.44 1.44 0.79
C ASN A 126 -14.21 1.60 -0.10
N ARG A 127 -14.07 0.74 -1.12
CA ARG A 127 -13.04 0.86 -2.13
C ARG A 127 -13.27 2.12 -2.99
N LEU A 128 -12.22 2.89 -3.22
CA LEU A 128 -12.23 4.07 -4.10
C LEU A 128 -11.38 3.83 -5.35
N ILE A 129 -10.21 3.21 -5.19
CA ILE A 129 -9.36 2.80 -6.31
C ILE A 129 -9.36 1.28 -6.40
N SER A 130 -9.51 0.77 -7.62
CA SER A 130 -9.31 -0.64 -8.00
C SER A 130 -8.61 -0.65 -9.36
N ALA A 131 -7.30 -0.87 -9.37
CA ALA A 131 -6.50 -0.90 -10.59
C ALA A 131 -5.89 -2.30 -10.77
N PHE A 132 -6.18 -2.97 -11.88
CA PHE A 132 -5.87 -4.38 -12.07
C PHE A 132 -5.33 -4.67 -13.47
N SER A 133 -4.14 -5.27 -13.55
CA SER A 133 -3.45 -5.53 -14.82
C SER A 133 -3.92 -6.74 -15.60
N ARG A 134 -4.88 -7.52 -15.08
CA ARG A 134 -5.37 -8.72 -15.78
C ARG A 134 -5.61 -8.44 -17.27
N PRO A 135 -5.13 -9.29 -18.19
CA PRO A 135 -5.38 -9.16 -19.61
C PRO A 135 -6.87 -9.06 -19.91
N GLU A 136 -7.25 -8.20 -20.84
CA GLU A 136 -8.65 -7.92 -21.18
C GLU A 136 -9.38 -9.17 -21.71
N GLU A 137 -8.67 -10.01 -22.48
CA GLU A 137 -9.16 -11.29 -23.01
C GLU A 137 -9.60 -12.31 -21.94
N LEU A 138 -9.18 -12.11 -20.69
CA LEU A 138 -9.55 -12.99 -19.59
C LEU A 138 -10.87 -12.61 -18.94
N TYR A 139 -11.41 -11.42 -19.21
CA TYR A 139 -12.69 -10.99 -18.65
C TYR A 139 -13.85 -11.67 -19.40
N ASN A 140 -14.88 -12.06 -18.66
CA ASN A 140 -16.08 -12.62 -19.25
C ASN A 140 -16.91 -11.53 -19.95
N SER A 141 -17.75 -11.93 -20.90
CA SER A 141 -18.70 -11.00 -21.53
C SER A 141 -19.61 -10.35 -20.48
N GLY A 142 -19.64 -9.01 -20.44
CA GLY A 142 -20.39 -8.23 -19.47
C GLY A 142 -19.73 -8.06 -18.10
N GLU A 143 -18.55 -8.65 -17.87
CA GLU A 143 -17.74 -8.39 -16.67
C GLU A 143 -17.20 -6.96 -16.72
N LYS A 144 -17.33 -6.23 -15.61
CA LYS A 144 -16.70 -4.90 -15.50
C LYS A 144 -15.18 -5.07 -15.60
N ILE A 145 -14.59 -4.41 -16.57
CA ILE A 145 -13.13 -4.35 -16.71
C ILE A 145 -12.59 -3.32 -15.71
N ASP A 146 -11.80 -3.77 -14.75
CA ASP A 146 -11.06 -2.87 -13.87
C ASP A 146 -10.02 -2.08 -14.70
N PRO A 147 -9.85 -0.77 -14.45
CA PRO A 147 -8.87 0.03 -15.16
C PRO A 147 -7.44 -0.36 -14.77
N VAL A 148 -6.48 0.07 -15.59
CA VAL A 148 -5.08 0.22 -15.18
C VAL A 148 -4.83 1.69 -14.83
N PHE A 149 -3.65 2.02 -14.31
CA PHE A 149 -3.32 3.43 -14.08
C PHE A 149 -3.12 4.16 -15.42
N THR A 150 -3.44 5.46 -15.50
CA THR A 150 -3.11 6.30 -16.65
C THR A 150 -1.65 6.74 -16.62
N THR A 151 -1.08 6.89 -15.43
CA THR A 151 0.36 7.11 -15.20
C THR A 151 0.83 6.33 -13.98
N GLY A 152 2.13 6.06 -13.92
CA GLY A 152 2.79 5.65 -12.68
C GLY A 152 3.57 4.36 -12.77
N THR A 153 4.39 4.15 -11.75
CA THR A 153 5.22 2.95 -11.62
C THR A 153 5.12 2.37 -10.22
N LEU A 154 5.25 1.04 -10.11
CA LEU A 154 5.37 0.33 -8.85
C LEU A 154 6.72 -0.39 -8.81
N THR A 155 7.54 -0.10 -7.82
CA THR A 155 8.78 -0.83 -7.53
C THR A 155 8.61 -1.56 -6.22
N MET A 156 8.81 -2.88 -6.24
CA MET A 156 8.85 -3.70 -5.03
C MET A 156 10.14 -4.50 -4.95
N SER A 157 10.79 -4.47 -3.79
CA SER A 157 12.06 -5.17 -3.54
C SER A 157 12.14 -5.68 -2.10
N GLY A 158 13.15 -6.52 -1.84
CA GLY A 158 13.34 -7.15 -0.53
C GLY A 158 12.47 -8.39 -0.37
N SER A 159 12.09 -8.72 0.87
CA SER A 159 11.35 -9.94 1.19
C SER A 159 10.22 -9.67 2.19
N PRO A 160 9.03 -10.29 2.02
CA PRO A 160 7.91 -10.11 2.96
C PRO A 160 8.23 -10.55 4.40
N ASP A 161 9.08 -11.56 4.57
CA ASP A 161 9.53 -12.08 5.88
C ASP A 161 10.74 -11.33 6.46
N GLY A 162 11.28 -10.35 5.73
CA GLY A 162 12.39 -9.50 6.13
C GLY A 162 12.02 -8.03 6.03
N THR A 163 12.88 -7.25 5.37
CA THR A 163 12.57 -5.88 4.98
C THR A 163 12.03 -5.88 3.55
N ILE A 164 10.88 -5.25 3.35
CA ILE A 164 10.29 -5.02 2.02
C ILE A 164 10.27 -3.52 1.75
N ASN A 165 10.55 -3.15 0.50
CA ASN A 165 10.38 -1.78 0.01
C ASN A 165 9.24 -1.75 -1.00
N ILE A 166 8.36 -0.76 -0.87
CA ILE A 166 7.23 -0.51 -1.77
C ILE A 166 7.25 0.96 -2.14
N VAL A 167 7.43 1.23 -3.42
CA VAL A 167 7.40 2.59 -3.94
C VAL A 167 6.43 2.62 -5.12
N LEU A 168 5.35 3.38 -4.98
CA LEU A 168 4.46 3.72 -6.08
C LEU A 168 4.62 5.21 -6.36
N LYS A 169 5.06 5.56 -7.58
CA LYS A 169 5.25 6.95 -7.99
C LYS A 169 4.25 7.34 -9.07
N ASN A 170 3.74 8.56 -9.00
CA ASN A 170 2.96 9.21 -10.06
C ASN A 170 1.73 8.39 -10.48
N GLY A 171 1.09 7.69 -9.54
CA GLY A 171 -0.12 6.93 -9.84
C GLY A 171 -1.28 7.87 -10.16
N ARG A 172 -1.87 7.75 -11.35
CA ARG A 172 -3.17 8.35 -11.69
C ARG A 172 -4.10 7.27 -12.20
N VAL A 173 -5.35 7.28 -11.75
CA VAL A 173 -6.33 6.25 -12.16
C VAL A 173 -7.75 6.76 -11.92
N ASN A 174 -8.68 6.35 -12.79
CA ASN A 174 -10.10 6.59 -12.56
C ASN A 174 -10.62 5.67 -11.46
N GLY A 175 -11.15 6.26 -10.39
CA GLY A 175 -11.74 5.55 -9.27
C GLY A 175 -13.10 4.96 -9.58
N GLU A 176 -13.64 4.24 -8.59
CA GLU A 176 -14.98 3.65 -8.61
C GLU A 176 -16.09 4.72 -8.67
N ASP A 177 -15.77 5.98 -8.38
CA ASP A 177 -16.65 7.15 -8.51
C ASP A 177 -16.53 7.87 -9.88
N ASN A 178 -15.79 7.28 -10.82
CA ASN A 178 -15.51 7.81 -12.17
C ASN A 178 -14.74 9.13 -12.18
N LYS A 179 -13.97 9.43 -11.12
CA LYS A 179 -13.06 10.58 -11.08
C LYS A 179 -11.61 10.13 -11.10
N GLU A 180 -10.74 10.96 -11.66
CA GLU A 180 -9.29 10.71 -11.55
C GLU A 180 -8.84 10.91 -10.10
N HIS A 181 -8.05 9.96 -9.61
CA HIS A 181 -7.38 10.03 -8.31
C HIS A 181 -5.88 9.88 -8.49
N THR A 182 -5.14 10.54 -7.60
CA THR A 182 -3.68 10.40 -7.52
C THR A 182 -3.27 9.51 -6.35
N LEU A 183 -2.31 8.63 -6.54
CA LEU A 183 -1.79 7.74 -5.51
C LEU A 183 -0.26 7.71 -5.55
N THR A 184 0.35 7.89 -4.39
CA THR A 184 1.78 7.74 -4.16
C THR A 184 2.00 6.92 -2.89
N ILE A 185 2.97 6.00 -2.89
CA ILE A 185 3.28 5.13 -1.75
C ILE A 185 4.79 5.13 -1.55
N ASN A 186 5.24 5.25 -0.29
CA ASN A 186 6.59 4.92 0.11
C ASN A 186 6.57 4.13 1.41
N TYR A 187 7.03 2.90 1.35
CA TYR A 187 7.17 2.04 2.51
C TYR A 187 8.50 1.31 2.47
N SER A 188 9.20 1.29 3.59
CA SER A 188 10.34 0.43 3.84
C SER A 188 10.26 -0.09 5.28
N GLY A 189 10.29 -1.41 5.45
CA GLY A 189 10.26 -2.00 6.78
C GLY A 189 9.81 -3.45 6.79
N SER A 190 9.67 -4.01 7.99
CA SER A 190 9.14 -5.35 8.20
C SER A 190 7.61 -5.36 8.21
N MET A 191 7.00 -6.48 7.86
CA MET A 191 5.55 -6.63 7.86
C MET A 191 5.11 -7.80 8.73
N THR A 192 3.91 -7.72 9.31
CA THR A 192 3.36 -8.84 10.07
C THR A 192 2.70 -9.84 9.13
N LYS A 193 3.11 -11.12 9.19
CA LYS A 193 2.42 -12.20 8.46
C LYS A 193 1.06 -12.45 9.09
N VAL A 194 0.00 -12.42 8.28
CA VAL A 194 -1.34 -12.88 8.66
C VAL A 194 -1.64 -14.22 8.03
N LYS A 195 -2.45 -15.04 8.71
CA LYS A 195 -2.89 -16.36 8.23
C LYS A 195 -4.00 -16.19 7.20
#